data_AF-A0A662BQD6-F1
#
_entry.id   AF-A0A662BQD6-F1
#
_cell.length_a   1.000
_cell.length_b   1.000
_cell.length_c   1.000
_cell.angle_alpha   90.00
_cell.angle_beta   90.00
_cell.angle_gamma   90.00
#
_symmetry.space_group_name_H-M   'P 1'
#
loop_
_entity.id
_entity.type
_entity.pdbx_description
1 polymer ?
#
loop_
_entity_poly.entity_id
_entity_poly.type
_entity_poly.pdbx_seq_one_letter_code
_entity_poly.pdbx_strand_id
1 'polypeptide(L)'
;MITSITIPLALPLLLFSSDVKKWTKIAGKTMLSLGLALIALMITIFSGYYLFQDKLDNIWQVSGMLVGVYTGGTPNLAAIQAALNVDNDLYLATHISDMLIGAVYFLFILSFGQRFFLLFLPKFKMNNNSNDDNRKSAEDFESYEGIFEKRILIQLLKALGLSILTVLIGGGLSMLVPEKSSMAVAILTITTVGVIFSLVPKVNKLEKSFQLGMYFILVFSLAVAAMGNIDKLINASPYVLYYVGIVVIGTFILHMILSAIFKIDADTTIITTAALIMSPPFVPVVAGALKNREIIISGLTVGIIGYAIGNYLGIFIAYALE
;
A
#
# COMPACT_ATOMS: atom_id res chain seq x y z
N MET A 1 11.70 8.67 18.71
CA MET A 1 12.87 9.12 17.90
C MET A 1 13.12 8.22 16.71
N ILE A 2 13.23 6.88 16.90
CA ILE A 2 13.40 5.93 15.77
C ILE A 2 12.21 6.01 14.81
N THR A 3 10.99 5.95 15.33
CA THR A 3 9.74 5.98 14.53
C THR A 3 9.56 7.25 13.69
N SER A 4 10.00 8.39 14.22
CA SER A 4 9.90 9.70 13.56
C SER A 4 10.83 9.85 12.35
N ILE A 5 11.88 9.03 12.24
CA ILE A 5 12.90 9.12 11.19
C ILE A 5 12.76 8.00 10.16
N THR A 6 12.37 6.79 10.60
CA THR A 6 12.29 5.62 9.72
C THR A 6 11.25 5.78 8.62
N ILE A 7 10.05 6.29 8.91
CA ILE A 7 9.01 6.52 7.90
C ILE A 7 9.44 7.54 6.83
N PRO A 8 9.86 8.78 7.20
CA PRO A 8 10.31 9.76 6.22
C PRO A 8 11.42 9.24 5.30
N LEU A 9 12.33 8.40 5.81
CA LEU A 9 13.40 7.81 5.01
C LEU A 9 12.91 6.66 4.12
N ALA A 10 11.97 5.85 4.60
CA ALA A 10 11.45 4.70 3.88
C ALA A 10 10.64 5.07 2.65
N LEU A 11 9.73 6.04 2.78
CA LEU A 11 8.82 6.45 1.71
C LEU A 11 9.52 6.78 0.37
N PRO A 12 10.53 7.68 0.31
CA PRO A 12 11.18 8.00 -0.95
C PRO A 12 11.96 6.80 -1.50
N LEU A 13 12.54 5.95 -0.65
CA LEU A 13 13.24 4.74 -1.09
C LEU A 13 12.31 3.74 -1.80
N LEU A 14 11.10 3.54 -1.27
CA LEU A 14 10.06 2.71 -1.88
C LEU A 14 9.58 3.31 -3.21
N LEU A 15 9.49 4.64 -3.29
CA LEU A 15 9.03 5.34 -4.48
C LEU A 15 10.11 5.41 -5.56
N PHE A 16 11.39 5.48 -5.21
CA PHE A 16 12.49 5.57 -6.18
C PHE A 16 12.49 4.41 -7.17
N SER A 17 12.27 3.18 -6.72
CA SER A 17 12.20 2.00 -7.60
C SER A 17 10.99 1.98 -8.54
N SER A 18 10.08 2.95 -8.44
CA SER A 18 8.88 3.03 -9.26
C SER A 18 9.22 3.54 -10.66
N ASP A 19 9.08 2.69 -11.68
CA ASP A 19 9.17 3.14 -13.06
C ASP A 19 7.83 3.72 -13.52
N VAL A 20 7.52 4.96 -13.09
CA VAL A 20 6.25 5.66 -13.38
C VAL A 20 5.97 5.74 -14.88
N LYS A 21 7.02 5.80 -15.72
CA LYS A 21 6.88 5.84 -17.18
C LYS A 21 6.32 4.54 -17.76
N LYS A 22 6.42 3.42 -17.03
CA LYS A 22 5.83 2.14 -17.42
C LYS A 22 4.36 2.00 -17.00
N TRP A 23 3.85 2.84 -16.11
CA TRP A 23 2.45 2.77 -15.66
C TRP A 23 1.46 2.98 -16.82
N THR A 24 1.80 3.83 -17.77
CA THR A 24 0.96 4.10 -18.96
C THR A 24 0.98 2.96 -19.99
N LYS A 25 1.89 1.98 -19.83
CA LYS A 25 2.01 0.82 -20.72
C LYS A 25 1.23 -0.42 -20.23
N ILE A 26 0.56 -0.33 -19.07
CA ILE A 26 -0.25 -1.42 -18.53
C ILE A 26 -1.51 -1.62 -19.39
N ALA A 27 -2.02 -2.85 -19.43
CA ALA A 27 -3.32 -3.17 -20.00
C ALA A 27 -4.43 -2.27 -19.42
N GLY A 28 -5.22 -1.63 -20.29
CA GLY A 28 -6.27 -0.69 -19.88
C GLY A 28 -7.29 -1.27 -18.89
N LYS A 29 -7.53 -2.59 -18.92
CA LYS A 29 -8.41 -3.27 -17.96
C LYS A 29 -7.86 -3.29 -16.53
N THR A 30 -6.54 -3.39 -16.34
CA THR A 30 -5.92 -3.33 -15.02
C THR A 30 -6.07 -1.93 -14.42
N MET A 31 -5.82 -0.89 -15.21
CA MET A 31 -6.02 0.50 -14.75
C MET A 31 -7.48 0.80 -14.43
N LEU A 32 -8.41 0.29 -15.24
CA LEU A 32 -9.83 0.37 -14.94
C LEU A 32 -10.16 -0.37 -13.63
N SER A 33 -9.65 -1.59 -13.44
CA SER A 33 -9.81 -2.38 -12.23
C SER A 33 -9.34 -1.63 -11.00
N LEU A 34 -8.15 -1.01 -11.07
CA LEU A 34 -7.61 -0.15 -10.01
C LEU A 34 -8.58 0.99 -9.67
N GLY A 35 -9.05 1.74 -10.67
CA GLY A 35 -10.01 2.83 -10.45
C GLY A 35 -11.30 2.36 -9.77
N LEU A 36 -11.85 1.22 -10.21
CA LEU A 36 -13.04 0.63 -9.58
C LEU A 36 -12.79 0.16 -8.15
N ALA A 37 -11.60 -0.39 -7.86
CA ALA A 37 -11.22 -0.79 -6.51
C ALA A 37 -11.11 0.42 -5.57
N LEU A 38 -10.52 1.52 -6.04
CA LEU A 38 -10.43 2.77 -5.28
C LEU A 38 -11.82 3.35 -5.00
N ILE A 39 -12.73 3.33 -5.99
CA ILE A 39 -14.12 3.77 -5.80
C ILE A 39 -14.83 2.89 -4.76
N ALA A 40 -14.69 1.56 -4.87
CA ALA A 40 -15.24 0.62 -3.90
C ALA A 40 -14.72 0.87 -2.47
N LEU A 41 -13.40 1.10 -2.35
CA LEU A 41 -12.76 1.46 -1.09
C LEU A 41 -13.35 2.73 -0.52
N MET A 42 -13.44 3.79 -1.32
CA MET A 42 -14.00 5.07 -0.89
C MET A 42 -15.44 4.94 -0.39
N ILE A 43 -16.31 4.26 -1.14
CA ILE A 43 -17.71 4.03 -0.73
C ILE A 43 -17.76 3.30 0.61
N THR A 44 -16.93 2.28 0.79
CA THR A 44 -16.94 1.46 2.01
C THR A 44 -16.38 2.21 3.21
N ILE A 45 -15.33 3.04 3.00
CA ILE A 45 -14.76 3.91 4.04
C ILE A 45 -15.80 4.90 4.56
N PHE A 46 -16.49 5.62 3.66
CA PHE A 46 -17.56 6.54 4.04
C PHE A 46 -18.71 5.81 4.73
N SER A 47 -19.14 4.67 4.19
CA SER A 47 -20.24 3.88 4.77
C SER A 47 -19.91 3.41 6.18
N GLY A 48 -18.70 2.88 6.40
CA GLY A 48 -18.27 2.42 7.71
C GLY A 48 -17.99 3.57 8.68
N TYR A 49 -17.48 4.72 8.20
CA TYR A 49 -17.32 5.92 9.02
C TYR A 49 -18.66 6.32 9.65
N TYR A 50 -19.70 6.55 8.84
CA TYR A 50 -21.01 6.96 9.37
C TYR A 50 -21.70 5.88 10.22
N LEU A 51 -21.35 4.61 10.05
CA LEU A 51 -21.89 3.52 10.85
C LEU A 51 -21.27 3.42 12.26
N PHE A 52 -20.01 3.85 12.41
CA PHE A 52 -19.23 3.69 13.64
C PHE A 52 -18.74 5.00 14.27
N GLN A 53 -19.03 6.17 13.68
CA GLN A 53 -18.57 7.48 14.18
C GLN A 53 -18.93 7.72 15.66
N ASP A 54 -20.09 7.25 16.12
CA ASP A 54 -20.53 7.42 17.52
C ASP A 54 -19.92 6.37 18.48
N LYS A 55 -19.14 5.42 17.96
CA LYS A 55 -18.63 4.25 18.70
C LYS A 55 -17.10 4.17 18.73
N LEU A 56 -16.43 4.97 17.91
CA LEU A 56 -14.99 4.99 17.74
C LEU A 56 -14.48 6.43 17.76
N ASP A 57 -13.78 6.77 18.84
CA ASP A 57 -13.03 8.02 18.89
C ASP A 57 -11.97 8.03 17.79
N ASN A 58 -11.77 9.20 17.18
CA ASN A 58 -10.82 9.40 16.08
C ASN A 58 -11.02 8.45 14.89
N ILE A 59 -12.26 8.02 14.61
CA ILE A 59 -12.56 7.18 13.46
C ILE A 59 -12.08 7.80 12.13
N TRP A 60 -12.05 9.13 12.00
CA TRP A 60 -11.52 9.83 10.83
C TRP A 60 -10.03 9.51 10.57
N GLN A 61 -9.23 9.35 11.62
CA GLN A 61 -7.84 8.90 11.52
C GLN A 61 -7.76 7.44 11.07
N VAL A 62 -8.64 6.58 11.62
CA VAL A 62 -8.76 5.18 11.19
C VAL A 62 -9.16 5.10 9.71
N SER A 63 -10.13 5.92 9.27
CA SER A 63 -10.54 6.01 7.87
C SER A 63 -9.38 6.37 6.95
N GLY A 64 -8.59 7.40 7.30
CA GLY A 64 -7.40 7.78 6.54
C GLY A 64 -6.38 6.65 6.48
N MET A 65 -6.11 6.03 7.62
CA MET A 65 -5.20 4.88 7.75
C MET A 65 -5.65 3.70 6.86
N LEU A 66 -6.95 3.36 6.88
CA LEU A 66 -7.51 2.28 6.05
C LEU A 66 -7.48 2.62 4.56
N VAL A 67 -7.69 3.88 4.18
CA VAL A 67 -7.48 4.31 2.79
C VAL A 67 -6.00 4.11 2.42
N GLY A 68 -5.05 4.52 3.26
CA GLY A 68 -3.63 4.34 2.99
C GLY A 68 -3.23 2.87 2.84
N VAL A 69 -3.64 2.00 3.77
CA VAL A 69 -3.28 0.58 3.72
C VAL A 69 -3.91 -0.14 2.54
N TYR A 70 -5.17 0.15 2.20
CA TYR A 70 -5.87 -0.48 1.08
C TYR A 70 -5.67 0.22 -0.26
N THR A 71 -4.74 1.17 -0.32
CA THR A 71 -4.22 1.71 -1.57
C THR A 71 -2.77 1.34 -1.77
N GLY A 72 -1.92 1.53 -0.76
CA GLY A 72 -0.48 1.35 -0.85
C GLY A 72 0.11 0.60 0.35
N GLY A 73 -0.63 -0.29 1.00
CA GLY A 73 -0.12 -1.20 2.03
C GLY A 73 0.39 -0.53 3.32
N THR A 74 1.05 -1.34 4.14
CA THR A 74 1.58 -0.95 5.46
C THR A 74 2.50 0.28 5.44
N PRO A 75 3.35 0.50 4.42
CA PRO A 75 4.14 1.74 4.35
C PRO A 75 3.28 3.01 4.32
N ASN A 76 2.17 3.00 3.59
CA ASN A 76 1.24 4.14 3.55
C ASN A 76 0.45 4.25 4.86
N LEU A 77 0.05 3.12 5.45
CA LEU A 77 -0.56 3.12 6.80
C LEU A 77 0.34 3.82 7.83
N ALA A 78 1.63 3.45 7.85
CA ALA A 78 2.64 4.03 8.73
C ALA A 78 2.85 5.54 8.44
N ALA A 79 2.91 5.92 7.16
CA ALA A 79 3.00 7.32 6.78
C ALA A 79 1.80 8.13 7.29
N ILE A 80 0.59 7.61 7.15
CA ILE A 80 -0.60 8.32 7.61
C ILE A 80 -0.68 8.38 9.14
N GLN A 81 -0.25 7.33 9.84
CA GLN A 81 -0.10 7.35 11.31
C GLN A 81 0.75 8.55 11.74
N ALA A 82 1.90 8.75 11.10
CA ALA A 82 2.76 9.87 11.38
C ALA A 82 2.14 11.22 10.95
N ALA A 83 1.57 11.31 9.75
CA ALA A 83 0.98 12.54 9.19
C ALA A 83 -0.14 13.11 10.07
N LEU A 84 -1.01 12.23 10.58
CA LEU A 84 -2.18 12.59 11.37
C LEU A 84 -1.91 12.56 12.88
N ASN A 85 -0.68 12.24 13.29
CA ASN A 85 -0.27 12.06 14.69
C ASN A 85 -1.22 11.10 15.45
N VAL A 86 -1.49 9.95 14.83
CA VAL A 86 -2.39 8.94 15.40
C VAL A 86 -1.70 8.26 16.59
N ASP A 87 -2.45 8.08 17.67
CA ASP A 87 -1.99 7.37 18.85
C ASP A 87 -1.49 5.94 18.50
N ASN A 88 -0.41 5.51 19.17
CA ASN A 88 0.22 4.22 18.89
C ASN A 88 -0.70 3.04 19.18
N ASP A 89 -1.55 3.12 20.22
CA ASP A 89 -2.48 2.05 20.56
C ASP A 89 -3.56 1.91 19.47
N LEU A 90 -4.07 3.05 18.95
CA LEU A 90 -5.04 3.05 17.84
C LEU A 90 -4.44 2.57 16.51
N TYR A 91 -3.19 2.95 16.22
CA TYR A 91 -2.45 2.43 15.07
C TYR A 91 -2.27 0.91 15.17
N LEU A 92 -1.81 0.41 16.32
CA LEU A 92 -1.61 -1.02 16.53
C LEU A 92 -2.92 -1.80 16.47
N ALA A 93 -3.99 -1.28 17.07
CA ALA A 93 -5.31 -1.92 16.99
C ALA A 93 -5.81 -2.02 15.54
N THR A 94 -5.61 -0.96 14.76
CA THR A 94 -5.99 -0.92 13.33
C THR A 94 -5.12 -1.88 12.52
N HIS A 95 -3.80 -1.86 12.70
CA HIS A 95 -2.86 -2.71 11.97
C HIS A 95 -3.03 -4.20 12.31
N ILE A 96 -3.27 -4.55 13.56
CA ILE A 96 -3.52 -5.95 13.97
C ILE A 96 -4.86 -6.42 13.42
N SER A 97 -5.90 -5.58 13.47
CA SER A 97 -7.19 -5.89 12.85
C SER A 97 -7.04 -6.14 11.34
N ASP A 98 -6.27 -5.29 10.66
CA ASP A 98 -5.95 -5.43 9.24
C ASP A 98 -5.22 -6.74 8.95
N MET A 99 -4.18 -7.08 9.71
CA MET A 99 -3.45 -8.34 9.54
C MET A 99 -4.35 -9.57 9.74
N LEU A 100 -5.23 -9.55 10.74
CA LEU A 100 -6.14 -10.66 11.02
C LEU A 100 -7.16 -10.86 9.88
N ILE A 101 -7.86 -9.81 9.49
CA ILE A 101 -8.85 -9.87 8.41
C ILE A 101 -8.15 -10.16 7.06
N GLY A 102 -7.01 -9.53 6.83
CA GLY A 102 -6.17 -9.75 5.66
C GLY A 102 -5.71 -11.20 5.53
N ALA A 103 -5.29 -11.85 6.62
CA ALA A 103 -4.92 -13.27 6.61
C ALA A 103 -6.08 -14.17 6.19
N VAL A 104 -7.30 -13.91 6.71
CA VAL A 104 -8.50 -14.66 6.30
C VAL A 104 -8.81 -14.43 4.82
N TYR A 105 -8.75 -13.18 4.37
CA TYR A 105 -8.93 -12.83 2.96
C TYR A 105 -7.89 -13.51 2.06
N PHE A 106 -6.63 -13.55 2.48
CA PHE A 106 -5.55 -14.20 1.74
C PHE A 106 -5.82 -15.70 1.55
N LEU A 107 -6.16 -16.39 2.64
CA LEU A 107 -6.47 -17.81 2.62
C LEU A 107 -7.67 -18.11 1.71
N PHE A 108 -8.68 -17.23 1.72
CA PHE A 108 -9.79 -17.32 0.78
C PHE A 108 -9.31 -17.24 -0.68
N ILE A 109 -8.50 -16.23 -1.02
CA ILE A 109 -7.97 -16.04 -2.39
C ILE A 109 -7.15 -17.26 -2.84
N LEU A 110 -6.24 -17.76 -1.99
CA LEU A 110 -5.38 -18.89 -2.31
C LEU A 110 -6.13 -20.22 -2.45
N SER A 111 -7.19 -20.41 -1.68
CA SER A 111 -7.88 -21.70 -1.60
C SER A 111 -8.90 -21.89 -2.71
N PHE A 112 -9.87 -20.97 -2.80
CA PHE A 112 -10.99 -21.10 -3.74
C PHE A 112 -11.45 -19.76 -4.33
N GLY A 113 -10.76 -18.65 -4.04
CA GLY A 113 -11.09 -17.33 -4.54
C GLY A 113 -11.26 -17.30 -6.05
N GLN A 114 -10.31 -17.85 -6.83
CA GLN A 114 -10.43 -17.88 -8.29
C GLN A 114 -11.73 -18.55 -8.76
N ARG A 115 -12.09 -19.70 -8.17
CA ARG A 115 -13.32 -20.42 -8.51
C ARG A 115 -14.55 -19.59 -8.18
N PHE A 116 -14.53 -18.90 -7.05
CA PHE A 116 -15.61 -18.01 -6.63
C PHE A 116 -15.77 -16.82 -7.59
N PHE A 117 -14.68 -16.10 -7.91
CA PHE A 117 -14.74 -14.97 -8.84
C PHE A 117 -15.18 -15.40 -10.25
N LEU A 118 -14.80 -16.59 -10.71
CA LEU A 118 -15.23 -17.13 -12.00
C LEU A 118 -16.75 -17.42 -12.09
N LEU A 119 -17.47 -17.45 -10.97
CA LEU A 119 -18.94 -17.53 -10.98
C LEU A 119 -19.58 -16.24 -11.48
N PHE A 120 -18.90 -15.10 -11.28
CA PHE A 120 -19.45 -13.77 -11.54
C PHE A 120 -18.69 -13.01 -12.64
N LEU A 121 -17.42 -13.34 -12.86
CA LEU A 121 -16.52 -12.62 -13.76
C LEU A 121 -16.07 -13.46 -14.97
N PRO A 122 -15.76 -12.82 -16.11
CA PRO A 122 -15.16 -13.49 -17.26
C PRO A 122 -13.82 -14.17 -16.92
N LYS A 123 -13.48 -15.23 -17.67
CA LYS A 123 -12.15 -15.84 -17.64
C LYS A 123 -11.09 -14.91 -18.22
N PHE A 124 -9.90 -14.93 -17.64
CA PHE A 124 -8.73 -14.25 -18.21
C PHE A 124 -8.40 -14.82 -19.58
N LYS A 125 -8.07 -13.95 -20.54
CA LYS A 125 -7.62 -14.35 -21.87
C LYS A 125 -6.10 -14.19 -21.92
N MET A 126 -5.40 -15.33 -21.85
CA MET A 126 -3.94 -15.36 -21.95
C MET A 126 -3.49 -14.78 -23.29
N ASN A 127 -2.52 -13.88 -23.28
CA ASN A 127 -1.90 -13.41 -24.50
C ASN A 127 -0.74 -14.34 -24.85
N ASN A 128 -0.72 -14.93 -26.04
CA ASN A 128 0.31 -15.90 -26.44
C ASN A 128 1.73 -15.32 -26.56
N ASN A 129 1.92 -14.02 -26.29
CA ASN A 129 3.20 -13.31 -26.28
C ASN A 129 3.77 -13.09 -24.86
N SER A 130 3.32 -13.83 -23.85
CA SER A 130 3.83 -13.69 -22.47
C SER A 130 5.29 -14.16 -22.37
N ASN A 131 6.23 -13.19 -22.43
CA ASN A 131 7.67 -13.41 -22.35
C ASN A 131 8.12 -14.00 -21.00
N ASP A 132 9.18 -14.82 -21.04
CA ASP A 132 9.86 -15.41 -19.87
C ASP A 132 10.40 -14.34 -18.88
N ASP A 133 10.52 -13.07 -19.31
CA ASP A 133 10.96 -11.91 -18.51
C ASP A 133 10.04 -11.62 -17.30
N ASN A 134 8.75 -11.99 -17.36
CA ASN A 134 7.82 -11.77 -16.26
C ASN A 134 8.16 -12.63 -15.02
N ARG A 135 8.84 -13.78 -15.21
CA ARG A 135 9.25 -14.67 -14.11
C ARG A 135 10.42 -14.08 -13.32
N LYS A 136 11.46 -13.60 -14.02
CA LYS A 136 12.62 -12.94 -13.39
C LYS A 136 12.25 -11.67 -12.64
N SER A 137 11.33 -10.89 -13.22
CA SER A 137 10.87 -9.62 -12.64
C SER A 137 10.19 -9.78 -11.26
N ALA A 138 9.58 -10.93 -10.98
CA ALA A 138 8.91 -11.21 -9.72
C ALA A 138 9.90 -11.63 -8.62
N GLU A 139 10.83 -12.51 -8.96
CA GLU A 139 11.83 -13.05 -8.03
C GLU A 139 12.87 -11.98 -7.63
N ASP A 140 13.21 -11.08 -8.56
CA ASP A 140 14.13 -9.97 -8.29
C ASP A 140 13.54 -8.86 -7.40
N PHE A 141 12.21 -8.65 -7.45
CA PHE A 141 11.55 -7.54 -6.76
C PHE A 141 11.64 -7.65 -5.23
N GLU A 142 11.53 -8.85 -4.68
CA GLU A 142 11.56 -9.09 -3.22
C GLU A 142 12.89 -9.63 -2.69
N SER A 143 13.76 -10.12 -3.56
CA SER A 143 15.01 -10.73 -3.11
C SER A 143 15.91 -9.71 -2.39
N TYR A 144 16.42 -10.08 -1.21
CA TYR A 144 17.49 -9.37 -0.50
C TYR A 144 18.88 -9.95 -0.82
N GLU A 145 18.96 -10.90 -1.75
CA GLU A 145 20.21 -11.52 -2.15
C GLU A 145 21.19 -10.48 -2.73
N GLY A 146 22.46 -10.64 -2.39
CA GLY A 146 23.52 -9.73 -2.83
C GLY A 146 23.51 -8.34 -2.17
N ILE A 147 22.62 -8.03 -1.22
CA ILE A 147 22.49 -6.68 -0.66
C ILE A 147 23.79 -6.14 -0.02
N PHE A 148 24.66 -7.04 0.47
CA PHE A 148 25.96 -6.72 1.05
C PHE A 148 27.12 -6.68 0.05
N GLU A 149 26.88 -6.90 -1.23
CA GLU A 149 27.90 -6.74 -2.26
C GLU A 149 28.35 -5.28 -2.33
N LYS A 150 29.66 -5.04 -2.43
CA LYS A 150 30.24 -3.68 -2.49
C LYS A 150 29.58 -2.81 -3.55
N ARG A 151 29.25 -3.38 -4.71
CA ARG A 151 28.55 -2.69 -5.81
C ARG A 151 27.17 -2.22 -5.39
N ILE A 152 26.37 -3.09 -4.75
CA ILE A 152 25.01 -2.78 -4.30
C ILE A 152 25.05 -1.81 -3.12
N LEU A 153 25.98 -1.96 -2.18
CA LEU A 153 26.17 -1.02 -1.06
C LEU A 153 26.38 0.42 -1.54
N ILE A 154 27.15 0.65 -2.61
CA ILE A 154 27.31 1.99 -3.20
C ILE A 154 25.98 2.53 -3.75
N GLN A 155 25.15 1.67 -4.36
CA GLN A 155 23.83 2.07 -4.85
C GLN A 155 22.87 2.38 -3.69
N LEU A 156 22.90 1.59 -2.63
CA LEU A 156 22.12 1.82 -1.42
C LEU A 156 22.51 3.12 -0.72
N LEU A 157 23.82 3.43 -0.62
CA LEU A 157 24.29 4.70 -0.07
C LEU A 157 23.80 5.90 -0.90
N LYS A 158 23.80 5.78 -2.24
CA LYS A 158 23.23 6.81 -3.13
C LYS A 158 21.73 6.96 -2.91
N ALA A 159 20.99 5.85 -2.84
CA ALA A 159 19.55 5.86 -2.59
C ALA A 159 19.23 6.49 -1.23
N LEU A 160 19.98 6.13 -0.19
CA LEU A 160 19.85 6.69 1.15
C LEU A 160 20.17 8.19 1.17
N GLY A 161 21.23 8.64 0.48
CA GLY A 161 21.56 10.05 0.35
C GLY A 161 20.45 10.86 -0.32
N LEU A 162 19.84 10.33 -1.38
CA LEU A 162 18.68 10.94 -2.04
C LEU A 162 17.43 10.95 -1.14
N SER A 163 17.23 9.89 -0.35
CA SER A 163 16.16 9.82 0.64
C SER A 163 16.32 10.89 1.72
N ILE A 164 17.51 11.04 2.29
CA ILE A 164 17.83 12.11 3.26
C ILE A 164 17.56 13.48 2.64
N LEU A 165 18.02 13.72 1.40
CA LEU A 165 17.74 14.97 0.70
C LEU A 165 16.24 15.23 0.56
N THR A 166 15.46 14.19 0.25
CA THR A 166 14.00 14.28 0.14
C THR A 166 13.35 14.64 1.49
N VAL A 167 13.81 14.02 2.58
CA VAL A 167 13.36 14.34 3.94
C VAL A 167 13.70 15.78 4.32
N LEU A 168 14.90 16.27 3.98
CA LEU A 168 15.30 17.66 4.26
C LEU A 168 14.41 18.66 3.52
N ILE A 169 14.03 18.37 2.27
CA ILE A 169 13.09 19.19 1.51
C ILE A 169 11.70 19.16 2.16
N GLY A 170 11.24 17.96 2.55
CA GLY A 170 9.95 17.77 3.23
C GLY A 170 9.85 18.53 4.55
N GLY A 171 10.87 18.37 5.41
CA GLY A 171 10.96 19.08 6.69
C GLY A 171 11.13 20.58 6.53
N GLY A 172 11.92 21.04 5.55
CA GLY A 172 12.08 22.46 5.26
C GLY A 172 10.76 23.13 4.86
N LEU A 173 9.97 22.46 4.00
CA LEU A 173 8.65 22.96 3.60
C LEU A 173 7.61 22.84 4.71
N SER A 174 7.69 21.83 5.58
CA SER A 174 6.75 21.66 6.69
C SER A 174 6.89 22.73 7.78
N MET A 175 8.03 23.42 7.84
CA MET A 175 8.25 24.56 8.74
C MET A 175 7.56 25.85 8.27
N LEU A 176 7.11 25.90 7.01
CA LEU A 176 6.43 27.07 6.43
C LEU A 176 4.90 27.05 6.64
N VAL A 177 4.37 25.97 7.22
CA VAL A 177 2.93 25.75 7.43
C VAL A 177 2.60 25.64 8.92
N PRO A 178 1.33 25.79 9.32
CA PRO A 178 0.92 25.64 10.72
C PRO A 178 1.30 24.28 11.32
N GLU A 179 1.59 24.24 12.62
CA GLU A 179 2.02 23.04 13.34
C GLU A 179 1.04 21.85 13.15
N LYS A 180 -0.27 22.13 13.15
CA LYS A 180 -1.33 21.12 12.93
C LYS A 180 -1.19 20.37 11.59
N SER A 181 -0.71 21.01 10.53
CA SER A 181 -0.57 20.41 9.20
C SER A 181 0.88 20.10 8.82
N SER A 182 1.85 20.40 9.70
CA SER A 182 3.28 20.28 9.41
C SER A 182 3.65 18.85 9.01
N MET A 183 3.28 17.84 9.79
CA MET A 183 3.67 16.46 9.50
C MET A 183 2.99 15.90 8.24
N ALA A 184 1.73 16.26 8.00
CA ALA A 184 1.02 15.93 6.76
C ALA A 184 1.72 16.55 5.54
N VAL A 185 2.07 17.83 5.59
CA VAL A 185 2.81 18.51 4.52
C VAL A 185 4.18 17.89 4.31
N ALA A 186 4.90 17.51 5.37
CA ALA A 186 6.19 16.83 5.26
C ALA A 186 6.05 15.52 4.46
N ILE A 187 5.08 14.67 4.84
CA ILE A 187 4.88 13.36 4.20
C ILE A 187 4.39 13.49 2.77
N LEU A 188 3.45 14.40 2.50
CA LEU A 188 2.97 14.65 1.13
C LEU A 188 4.09 15.20 0.24
N THR A 189 4.94 16.08 0.77
CA THR A 189 6.11 16.60 0.05
C THR A 189 7.13 15.51 -0.22
N ILE A 190 7.45 14.69 0.78
CA ILE A 190 8.36 13.54 0.63
C ILE A 190 7.83 12.58 -0.44
N THR A 191 6.52 12.33 -0.45
CA THR A 191 5.86 11.50 -1.46
C THR A 191 5.99 12.16 -2.85
N THR A 192 5.73 13.47 -2.97
CA THR A 192 5.85 14.21 -4.24
C THR A 192 7.27 14.13 -4.78
N VAL A 193 8.26 14.49 -3.97
CA VAL A 193 9.67 14.50 -4.37
C VAL A 193 10.16 13.09 -4.68
N GLY A 194 9.72 12.08 -3.92
CA GLY A 194 9.98 10.66 -4.18
C GLY A 194 9.49 10.23 -5.57
N VAL A 195 8.26 10.59 -5.93
CA VAL A 195 7.69 10.34 -7.26
C VAL A 195 8.43 11.13 -8.35
N ILE A 196 8.80 12.39 -8.10
CA ILE A 196 9.57 13.18 -9.07
C ILE A 196 10.94 12.54 -9.33
N PHE A 197 11.63 12.09 -8.28
CA PHE A 197 12.92 11.42 -8.41
C PHE A 197 12.81 10.08 -9.13
N SER A 198 11.71 9.34 -8.97
CA SER A 198 11.49 8.09 -9.69
C SER A 198 11.29 8.27 -11.21
N LEU A 199 10.99 9.49 -11.68
CA LEU A 199 10.98 9.82 -13.12
C LEU A 199 12.39 9.87 -13.74
N VAL A 200 13.43 9.99 -12.91
CA VAL A 200 14.83 10.07 -13.34
C VAL A 200 15.39 8.65 -13.51
N PRO A 201 15.81 8.23 -14.73
CA PRO A 201 16.26 6.86 -14.98
C PRO A 201 17.48 6.41 -14.17
N LYS A 202 18.28 7.36 -13.67
CA LYS A 202 19.44 7.06 -12.80
C LYS A 202 19.03 6.71 -11.38
N VAL A 203 17.85 7.17 -10.93
CA VAL A 203 17.34 6.94 -9.58
C VAL A 203 16.48 5.68 -9.56
N ASN A 204 15.58 5.52 -10.54
CA ASN A 204 14.70 4.34 -10.57
C ASN A 204 15.37 3.02 -10.94
N LYS A 205 16.62 3.08 -11.39
CA LYS A 205 17.49 1.91 -11.61
C LYS A 205 18.42 1.63 -10.43
N LEU A 206 18.34 2.37 -9.32
CA LEU A 206 19.12 2.07 -8.12
C LEU A 206 18.66 0.74 -7.56
N GLU A 207 19.55 -0.25 -7.64
CA GLU A 207 19.30 -1.60 -7.16
C GLU A 207 19.01 -1.60 -5.67
N LYS A 208 18.03 -2.42 -5.28
CA LYS A 208 17.65 -2.69 -3.89
C LYS A 208 17.18 -1.48 -3.07
N SER A 209 16.84 -0.36 -3.71
CA SER A 209 16.24 0.81 -3.06
C SER A 209 14.91 0.49 -2.38
N PHE A 210 14.04 -0.27 -3.05
CA PHE A 210 12.78 -0.76 -2.49
C PHE A 210 13.00 -1.59 -1.22
N GLN A 211 13.90 -2.57 -1.27
CA GLN A 211 14.25 -3.45 -0.15
C GLN A 211 14.78 -2.65 1.05
N LEU A 212 15.60 -1.64 0.81
CA LEU A 212 16.08 -0.75 1.88
C LEU A 212 14.92 0.06 2.50
N GLY A 213 14.00 0.56 1.67
CA GLY A 213 12.78 1.21 2.14
C GLY A 213 11.92 0.27 3.00
N MET A 214 11.68 -0.95 2.52
CA MET A 214 10.92 -1.98 3.25
C MET A 214 11.60 -2.35 4.57
N TYR A 215 12.93 -2.43 4.61
CA TYR A 215 13.68 -2.64 5.85
C TYR A 215 13.39 -1.55 6.89
N PHE A 216 13.38 -0.27 6.50
CA PHE A 216 13.03 0.82 7.43
C PHE A 216 11.57 0.74 7.90
N ILE A 217 10.64 0.30 7.06
CA ILE A 217 9.25 0.04 7.47
C ILE A 217 9.19 -1.09 8.50
N LEU A 218 9.95 -2.18 8.31
CA LEU A 218 10.01 -3.27 9.29
C LEU A 218 10.59 -2.80 10.63
N VAL A 219 11.64 -1.97 10.61
CA VAL A 219 12.21 -1.35 11.82
C VAL A 219 11.17 -0.45 12.50
N PHE A 220 10.41 0.35 11.74
CA PHE A 220 9.31 1.15 12.27
C PHE A 220 8.26 0.27 12.94
N SER A 221 7.74 -0.74 12.23
CA SER A 221 6.69 -1.62 12.75
C SER A 221 7.13 -2.35 14.02
N LEU A 222 8.39 -2.83 14.06
CA LEU A 222 8.97 -3.45 15.25
C LEU A 222 9.06 -2.46 16.42
N ALA A 223 9.51 -1.24 16.17
CA ALA A 223 9.60 -0.21 17.21
C ALA A 223 8.21 0.16 17.77
N VAL A 224 7.19 0.31 16.92
CA VAL A 224 5.82 0.61 17.36
C VAL A 224 5.21 -0.56 18.13
N ALA A 225 5.38 -1.79 17.62
CA ALA A 225 4.91 -2.99 18.32
C ALA A 225 5.54 -3.13 19.72
N ALA A 226 6.82 -2.78 19.88
CA ALA A 226 7.51 -2.80 21.17
C ALA A 226 7.04 -1.71 22.16
N MET A 227 6.45 -0.62 21.66
CA MET A 227 5.87 0.45 22.51
C MET A 227 4.40 0.20 22.85
N GLY A 228 3.74 -0.73 22.16
CA GLY A 228 2.33 -1.03 22.33
C GLY A 228 1.99 -1.59 23.70
N ASN A 229 0.87 -1.16 24.26
CA ASN A 229 0.36 -1.72 25.49
C ASN A 229 -0.62 -2.88 25.16
N ILE A 230 -0.22 -4.12 25.49
CA ILE A 230 -1.02 -5.32 25.22
C ILE A 230 -2.39 -5.27 25.92
N ASP A 231 -2.46 -4.75 27.15
CA ASP A 231 -3.72 -4.62 27.87
C ASP A 231 -4.66 -3.65 27.15
N LYS A 232 -4.14 -2.51 26.68
CA LYS A 232 -4.93 -1.57 25.88
C LYS A 232 -5.29 -2.11 24.51
N LEU A 233 -4.47 -2.99 23.94
CA LEU A 233 -4.76 -3.65 22.66
C LEU A 233 -5.88 -4.68 22.80
N ILE A 234 -5.88 -5.46 23.88
CA ILE A 234 -6.96 -6.41 24.20
C ILE A 234 -8.26 -5.66 24.51
N ASN A 235 -8.15 -4.51 25.18
CA ASN A 235 -9.27 -3.61 25.45
C ASN A 235 -9.53 -2.62 24.30
N ALA A 236 -8.77 -2.69 23.20
CA ALA A 236 -9.01 -1.83 22.06
C ALA A 236 -10.39 -2.14 21.52
N SER A 237 -11.12 -1.08 21.19
CA SER A 237 -12.53 -1.18 20.86
C SER A 237 -12.76 -2.25 19.77
N PRO A 238 -13.58 -3.30 20.02
CA PRO A 238 -13.90 -4.31 19.01
C PRO A 238 -14.53 -3.68 17.76
N TYR A 239 -15.01 -2.44 17.86
CA TYR A 239 -15.48 -1.66 16.73
C TYR A 239 -14.38 -1.36 15.71
N VAL A 240 -13.08 -1.28 16.08
CA VAL A 240 -11.99 -1.14 15.10
C VAL A 240 -11.92 -2.37 14.20
N LEU A 241 -11.95 -3.57 14.79
CA LEU A 241 -11.98 -4.82 14.04
C LEU A 241 -13.20 -4.91 13.13
N TYR A 242 -14.38 -4.53 13.62
CA TYR A 242 -15.59 -4.50 12.79
C TYR A 242 -15.51 -3.48 11.66
N TYR A 243 -14.95 -2.30 11.91
CA TYR A 243 -14.79 -1.28 10.88
C TYR A 243 -13.83 -1.76 9.78
N VAL A 244 -12.66 -2.29 10.17
CA VAL A 244 -11.69 -2.92 9.26
C VAL A 244 -12.34 -4.04 8.46
N GLY A 245 -13.08 -4.94 9.13
CA GLY A 245 -13.79 -6.04 8.49
C GLY A 245 -14.81 -5.59 7.44
N ILE A 246 -15.62 -4.57 7.76
CA ILE A 246 -16.56 -3.98 6.80
C ILE A 246 -15.81 -3.35 5.64
N VAL A 247 -14.71 -2.64 5.87
CA VAL A 247 -13.92 -2.02 4.81
C VAL A 247 -13.34 -3.07 3.86
N VAL A 248 -12.69 -4.12 4.37
CA VAL A 248 -12.11 -5.18 3.53
C VAL A 248 -13.19 -5.93 2.76
N ILE A 249 -14.20 -6.45 3.46
CA ILE A 249 -15.26 -7.28 2.85
C ILE A 249 -16.12 -6.44 1.91
N GLY A 250 -16.49 -5.22 2.32
CA GLY A 250 -17.28 -4.30 1.51
C GLY A 250 -16.54 -3.86 0.26
N THR A 251 -15.26 -3.51 0.36
CA THR A 251 -14.43 -3.16 -0.80
C THR A 251 -14.31 -4.35 -1.75
N PHE A 252 -14.06 -5.55 -1.22
CA PHE A 252 -14.00 -6.77 -2.02
C PHE A 252 -15.31 -7.05 -2.78
N ILE A 253 -16.46 -6.98 -2.10
CA ILE A 253 -17.77 -7.22 -2.71
C ILE A 253 -18.09 -6.15 -3.75
N LEU A 254 -17.95 -4.87 -3.40
CA LEU A 254 -18.24 -3.76 -4.30
C LEU A 254 -17.32 -3.76 -5.52
N HIS A 255 -16.02 -4.00 -5.33
CA HIS A 255 -15.09 -4.07 -6.45
C HIS A 255 -15.41 -5.24 -7.37
N MET A 256 -15.75 -6.41 -6.83
CA MET A 256 -16.21 -7.55 -7.65
C MET A 256 -17.48 -7.21 -8.45
N ILE A 257 -18.47 -6.55 -7.83
CA ILE A 257 -19.70 -6.12 -8.53
C ILE A 257 -19.36 -5.14 -9.66
N LEU A 258 -18.54 -4.13 -9.39
CA LEU A 258 -18.10 -3.16 -10.38
C LEU A 258 -17.32 -3.85 -11.51
N SER A 259 -16.38 -4.75 -11.18
CA SER A 259 -15.64 -5.55 -12.17
C SER A 259 -16.56 -6.38 -13.05
N ALA A 260 -17.67 -6.92 -12.52
CA ALA A 260 -18.66 -7.65 -13.31
C ALA A 260 -19.36 -6.73 -14.32
N ILE A 261 -19.79 -5.55 -13.89
CA ILE A 261 -20.43 -4.53 -14.74
C ILE A 261 -19.50 -4.11 -15.89
N PHE A 262 -18.23 -3.86 -15.58
CA PHE A 262 -17.22 -3.42 -16.56
C PHE A 262 -16.52 -4.58 -17.29
N LYS A 263 -16.94 -5.83 -17.06
CA LYS A 263 -16.41 -7.04 -17.71
C LYS A 263 -14.89 -7.18 -17.56
N ILE A 264 -14.39 -6.86 -16.37
CA ILE A 264 -13.02 -7.15 -15.95
C ILE A 264 -12.96 -8.62 -15.58
N ASP A 265 -11.95 -9.33 -16.06
CA ASP A 265 -11.80 -10.75 -15.80
C ASP A 265 -11.40 -11.03 -14.34
N ALA A 266 -11.58 -12.29 -13.95
CA ALA A 266 -11.33 -12.77 -12.59
C ALA A 266 -9.89 -12.54 -12.13
N ASP A 267 -8.90 -12.92 -12.93
CA ASP A 267 -7.49 -12.86 -12.54
C ASP A 267 -7.02 -11.40 -12.37
N THR A 268 -7.44 -10.50 -13.27
CA THR A 268 -7.14 -9.06 -13.17
C THR A 268 -7.79 -8.44 -11.94
N THR A 269 -9.04 -8.82 -11.63
CA THR A 269 -9.72 -8.33 -10.43
C THR A 269 -9.02 -8.80 -9.17
N ILE A 270 -8.73 -10.10 -9.07
CA ILE A 270 -8.05 -10.70 -7.92
C ILE A 270 -6.65 -10.11 -7.72
N ILE A 271 -5.88 -9.92 -8.79
CA ILE A 271 -4.51 -9.39 -8.64
C ILE A 271 -4.52 -7.92 -8.24
N THR A 272 -5.54 -7.16 -8.69
CA THR A 272 -5.73 -5.76 -8.30
C THR A 272 -6.06 -5.68 -6.81
N THR A 273 -7.05 -6.44 -6.34
CA THR A 273 -7.40 -6.45 -4.90
C THR A 273 -6.28 -6.99 -4.04
N ALA A 274 -5.55 -8.00 -4.50
CA ALA A 274 -4.39 -8.51 -3.77
C ALA A 274 -3.30 -7.45 -3.63
N ALA A 275 -2.97 -6.73 -4.71
CA ALA A 275 -1.95 -5.67 -4.67
C ALA A 275 -2.33 -4.53 -3.71
N LEU A 276 -3.63 -4.18 -3.66
CA LEU A 276 -4.15 -3.09 -2.84
C LEU A 276 -4.37 -3.50 -1.38
N ILE A 277 -5.06 -4.61 -1.13
CA ILE A 277 -5.43 -5.06 0.23
C ILE A 277 -4.25 -5.74 0.93
N MET A 278 -3.50 -6.57 0.22
CA MET A 278 -2.46 -7.42 0.82
C MET A 278 -1.06 -6.84 0.68
N SER A 279 -0.90 -5.76 -0.09
CA SER A 279 0.36 -5.13 -0.51
C SER A 279 1.07 -5.82 -1.71
N PRO A 280 1.96 -5.09 -2.42
CA PRO A 280 2.56 -5.56 -3.66
C PRO A 280 3.39 -6.85 -3.54
N PRO A 281 4.10 -7.13 -2.42
CA PRO A 281 4.80 -8.39 -2.22
C PRO A 281 3.92 -9.66 -2.28
N PHE A 282 2.60 -9.55 -2.11
CA PHE A 282 1.72 -10.71 -2.18
C PHE A 282 1.31 -11.06 -3.62
N VAL A 283 1.57 -10.16 -4.58
CA VAL A 283 1.19 -10.32 -5.99
C VAL A 283 1.80 -11.59 -6.62
N PRO A 284 3.11 -11.88 -6.51
CA PRO A 284 3.69 -13.09 -7.10
C PRO A 284 3.09 -14.38 -6.52
N VAL A 285 2.77 -14.40 -5.22
CA VAL A 285 2.19 -15.56 -4.53
C VAL A 285 0.77 -15.82 -5.03
N VAL A 286 -0.05 -14.77 -5.13
CA VAL A 286 -1.42 -14.87 -5.65
C VAL A 286 -1.41 -15.28 -7.13
N ALA A 287 -0.56 -14.66 -7.95
CA ALA A 287 -0.41 -15.03 -9.37
C ALA A 287 0.01 -16.51 -9.54
N GLY A 288 0.86 -17.02 -8.65
CA GLY A 288 1.23 -18.43 -8.57
C GLY A 288 0.01 -19.33 -8.29
N ALA A 289 -0.81 -18.97 -7.30
CA ALA A 289 -2.04 -19.70 -6.97
C ALA A 289 -3.08 -19.69 -8.11
N LEU A 290 -3.20 -18.57 -8.83
CA LEU A 290 -4.03 -18.43 -10.02
C LEU A 290 -3.52 -19.22 -11.24
N LYS A 291 -2.27 -19.72 -11.17
CA LYS A 291 -1.54 -20.31 -12.30
C LYS A 291 -1.43 -19.35 -13.50
N ASN A 292 -1.41 -18.05 -13.24
CA ASN A 292 -1.32 -17.00 -14.24
C ASN A 292 -0.21 -16.03 -13.84
N ARG A 293 1.00 -16.22 -14.40
CA ARG A 293 2.15 -15.33 -14.12
C ARG A 293 2.19 -14.10 -15.03
N GLU A 294 1.36 -14.03 -16.07
CA GLU A 294 1.29 -12.88 -16.98
C GLU A 294 0.84 -11.61 -16.23
N ILE A 295 -0.01 -11.78 -15.21
CA ILE A 295 -0.59 -10.70 -14.42
C ILE A 295 0.34 -10.13 -13.32
N ILE A 296 1.53 -10.70 -13.09
CA ILE A 296 2.44 -10.23 -12.02
C ILE A 296 2.84 -8.77 -12.23
N ILE A 297 3.27 -8.41 -13.45
CA ILE A 297 3.67 -7.03 -13.76
C ILE A 297 2.51 -6.07 -13.52
N SER A 298 1.31 -6.45 -13.97
CA SER A 298 0.09 -5.67 -13.75
C SER A 298 -0.18 -5.45 -12.26
N GLY A 299 -0.12 -6.50 -11.43
CA GLY A 299 -0.33 -6.41 -9.99
C GLY A 299 0.72 -5.58 -9.27
N LEU A 300 2.02 -5.80 -9.55
CA LEU A 300 3.10 -5.02 -8.95
C LEU A 300 2.96 -3.54 -9.31
N THR A 301 2.55 -3.25 -10.54
CA THR A 301 2.36 -1.86 -10.96
C THR A 301 1.16 -1.21 -10.28
N VAL A 302 0.03 -1.91 -10.13
CA VAL A 302 -1.10 -1.45 -9.31
C VAL A 302 -0.62 -1.08 -7.91
N GLY A 303 0.16 -1.98 -7.30
CA GLY A 303 0.75 -1.78 -6.00
C GLY A 303 1.63 -0.53 -5.88
N ILE A 304 2.50 -0.33 -6.87
CA ILE A 304 3.39 0.83 -6.94
C ILE A 304 2.61 2.14 -7.15
N ILE A 305 1.58 2.14 -8.01
CA ILE A 305 0.69 3.29 -8.17
C ILE A 305 0.01 3.60 -6.83
N GLY A 306 -0.45 2.55 -6.16
CA GLY A 306 -1.02 2.57 -4.82
C GLY A 306 -0.14 3.25 -3.78
N TYR A 307 1.15 2.89 -3.72
CA TYR A 307 2.13 3.58 -2.86
C TYR A 307 2.17 5.08 -3.12
N ALA A 308 2.21 5.50 -4.39
CA ALA A 308 2.33 6.91 -4.75
C ALA A 308 1.08 7.73 -4.42
N ILE A 309 -0.12 7.17 -4.61
CA ILE A 309 -1.39 7.91 -4.42
C ILE A 309 -1.96 7.79 -3.01
N GLY A 310 -1.65 6.72 -2.29
CA GLY A 310 -2.36 6.36 -1.06
C GLY A 310 -2.16 7.34 0.08
N ASN A 311 -0.98 7.95 0.21
CA ASN A 311 -0.74 9.00 1.20
C ASN A 311 -1.62 10.23 0.94
N TYR A 312 -1.77 10.65 -0.32
CA TYR A 312 -2.65 11.76 -0.69
C TYR A 312 -4.10 11.43 -0.38
N LEU A 313 -4.57 10.27 -0.84
CA LEU A 313 -5.96 9.86 -0.64
C LEU A 313 -6.29 9.72 0.84
N GLY A 314 -5.46 9.02 1.61
CA GLY A 314 -5.78 8.78 3.01
C GLY A 314 -5.69 10.02 3.89
N ILE A 315 -4.69 10.90 3.68
CA ILE A 315 -4.62 12.18 4.40
C ILE A 315 -5.78 13.10 4.00
N PHE A 316 -6.10 13.17 2.71
CA PHE A 316 -7.24 13.96 2.22
C PHE A 316 -8.56 13.49 2.84
N ILE A 317 -8.80 12.19 2.86
CA ILE A 317 -10.04 11.62 3.40
C ILE A 317 -10.12 11.75 4.91
N ALA A 318 -9.01 11.61 5.62
CA ALA A 318 -8.99 11.89 7.06
C ALA A 318 -9.44 13.31 7.35
N TYR A 319 -8.84 14.32 6.71
CA TYR A 319 -9.24 15.72 6.94
C TYR A 319 -10.62 16.07 6.40
N ALA A 320 -11.14 15.33 5.41
CA ALA A 320 -12.52 15.51 4.94
C ALA A 320 -13.56 14.93 5.91
N LEU A 321 -13.15 14.04 6.81
CA LEU A 321 -13.99 13.38 7.80
C LEU A 321 -13.78 13.90 9.23
N GLU A 322 -12.72 14.68 9.49
CA GLU A 322 -12.45 15.36 10.78
C GLU A 322 -13.55 16.39 11.12
#